data_AF-A0A8E1W9G9-F1
#
_entry.id   AF-A0A8E1W9G9-F1
#
_cell.length_a   1.000
_cell.length_b   1.000
_cell.length_c   1.000
_cell.angle_alpha   90.00
_cell.angle_beta   90.00
_cell.angle_gamma   90.00
#
_symmetry.space_group_name_H-M   'P 1'
#
loop_
_entity.id
_entity.type
_entity.pdbx_description
1 polymer ?
#
loop_
_entity_poly.entity_id
_entity_poly.type
_entity_poly.pdbx_seq_one_letter_code
_entity_poly.pdbx_strand_id
1 'polypeptide(L)'
;HEYGLDLGSVTWVVDDEDHIEGRAQANVEHVTDGRSLSELLRAGDIDAALSGNAGTGRAGAPRAGWSAPSQSTEDGPYPLFPDHEVLALDWHLRTGIYPLHSVIAVRSELVERDPGLPTALYAAFAESKRRQVAADPEWSALPRLGKQARQLGADPIPYGL
;
A
#
# COMPACT_ATOMS: atom_id res chain seq x y z
N HIS A 1 -13.29 13.31 3.10
CA HIS A 1 -12.37 12.61 4.00
C HIS A 1 -13.20 11.88 5.05
N GLU A 2 -12.95 10.58 5.26
CA GLU A 2 -13.62 9.83 6.32
C GLU A 2 -13.24 10.45 7.68
N TYR A 3 -14.18 10.50 8.64
CA TYR A 3 -13.99 11.09 9.97
C TYR A 3 -13.59 12.58 10.00
N GLY A 4 -13.68 13.31 8.88
CA GLY A 4 -13.37 14.74 8.83
C GLY A 4 -11.89 15.09 9.00
N LEU A 5 -10.98 14.11 8.90
CA LEU A 5 -9.54 14.35 9.00
C LEU A 5 -9.05 15.18 7.80
N ASP A 6 -8.45 16.33 8.08
CA ASP A 6 -7.72 17.12 7.10
C ASP A 6 -6.32 16.55 6.89
N LEU A 7 -6.10 15.92 5.73
CA LEU A 7 -4.81 15.31 5.40
C LEU A 7 -3.67 16.33 5.26
N GLY A 8 -3.98 17.61 5.01
CA GLY A 8 -2.99 18.69 4.97
C GLY A 8 -2.48 19.11 6.34
N SER A 9 -3.23 18.78 7.41
CA SER A 9 -2.80 19.04 8.80
C SER A 9 -1.90 17.95 9.39
N VAL A 10 -1.80 16.80 8.70
CA VAL A 10 -0.97 15.67 9.14
C VAL A 10 0.46 15.86 8.65
N THR A 11 1.45 15.71 9.54
CA THR A 11 2.85 15.52 9.13
C THR A 11 3.06 14.04 8.77
N TRP A 12 3.35 13.77 7.51
CA TRP A 12 3.62 12.43 7.01
C TRP A 12 5.10 12.11 7.09
N VAL A 13 5.45 10.98 7.69
CA VAL A 13 6.84 10.55 7.83
C VAL A 13 7.11 9.36 6.91
N VAL A 14 8.19 9.44 6.14
CA VAL A 14 8.64 8.37 5.23
C VAL A 14 10.08 8.00 5.54
N ASP A 15 10.41 6.71 5.48
CA ASP A 15 11.74 6.19 5.81
C ASP A 15 12.45 5.57 4.60
N ASP A 16 11.91 5.73 3.39
CA ASP A 16 12.44 5.25 2.13
C ASP A 16 12.58 6.40 1.12
N GLU A 17 13.29 6.15 0.03
CA GLU A 17 13.50 7.12 -1.04
C GLU A 17 12.28 7.23 -1.97
N ASP A 18 12.08 8.44 -2.50
CA ASP A 18 11.09 8.68 -3.54
C ASP A 18 11.44 7.87 -4.80
N HIS A 19 10.53 7.01 -5.24
CA HIS A 19 10.68 6.28 -6.51
C HIS A 19 10.58 7.23 -7.72
N ILE A 20 10.00 8.42 -7.51
CA ILE A 20 9.97 9.56 -8.44
C ILE A 20 10.29 10.82 -7.64
N GLU A 21 11.49 11.34 -7.80
CA GLU A 21 11.99 12.49 -7.06
C GLU A 21 11.12 13.75 -7.23
N GLY A 22 11.05 14.57 -6.18
CA GLY A 22 10.48 15.92 -6.22
C GLY A 22 8.95 15.97 -6.28
N ARG A 23 8.29 14.89 -5.84
CA ARG A 23 6.82 14.78 -5.82
C ARG A 23 6.22 14.75 -4.41
N ALA A 24 7.04 14.65 -3.37
CA ALA A 24 6.60 14.74 -1.99
C ALA A 24 5.88 16.08 -1.71
N GLN A 25 4.81 16.02 -0.91
CA GLN A 25 4.08 17.21 -0.47
C GLN A 25 4.86 17.95 0.63
N ALA A 26 4.50 19.21 0.89
CA ALA A 26 5.21 20.06 1.85
C ALA A 26 5.15 19.56 3.31
N ASN A 27 4.14 18.76 3.64
CA ASN A 27 3.94 18.14 4.95
C ASN A 27 4.49 16.71 5.02
N VAL A 28 5.45 16.36 4.15
CA VAL A 28 6.16 15.07 4.17
C VAL A 28 7.59 15.30 4.70
N GLU A 29 7.99 14.51 5.69
CA GLU A 29 9.33 14.51 6.28
C GLU A 29 10.01 13.16 6.07
N HIS A 30 11.28 13.18 5.68
CA HIS A 30 12.09 11.99 5.53
C HIS A 30 12.86 11.69 6.82
N VAL A 31 12.87 10.43 7.22
CA VAL A 31 13.72 9.96 8.32
C VAL A 31 15.19 9.96 7.88
N THR A 32 16.02 10.78 8.54
CA THR A 32 17.44 10.96 8.15
C THR A 32 18.44 10.22 9.04
N ASP A 33 18.00 9.69 10.18
CA ASP A 33 18.87 9.02 11.16
C ASP A 33 18.95 7.49 10.98
N GLY A 34 18.28 6.97 9.95
CA GLY A 34 18.30 5.56 9.56
C GLY A 34 17.37 4.64 10.36
N ARG A 35 16.56 5.18 11.27
CA ARG A 35 15.49 4.43 11.94
C ARG A 35 14.35 4.09 10.98
N SER A 36 13.62 3.01 11.25
CA SER A 36 12.39 2.69 10.52
C SER A 36 11.15 3.32 11.15
N LEU A 37 10.05 3.41 10.41
CA LEU A 37 8.74 3.83 10.95
C LEU A 37 8.31 2.96 12.15
N SER A 38 8.71 1.68 12.17
CA SER A 38 8.46 0.75 13.27
C SER A 38 9.19 1.14 14.55
N GLU A 39 10.41 1.67 14.43
CA GLU A 39 11.22 2.14 15.56
C GLU A 39 10.69 3.49 16.06
N LEU A 40 10.34 4.41 15.15
CA LEU A 40 9.75 5.70 15.51
C LEU A 40 8.43 5.56 16.25
N LEU A 41 7.55 4.66 15.80
CA LEU A 41 6.27 4.40 16.46
C LEU A 41 6.46 3.86 17.89
N ARG A 42 7.43 2.95 18.08
CA ARG A 42 7.74 2.40 19.42
C ARG A 42 8.37 3.42 20.35
N ALA A 43 9.16 4.34 19.80
CA ALA A 43 9.77 5.42 20.56
C ALA A 43 8.75 6.52 20.95
N GLY A 44 7.59 6.56 20.28
CA GLY A 44 6.60 7.62 20.44
C GLY A 44 6.94 8.89 19.66
N ASP A 45 7.86 8.79 18.68
CA ASP A 45 8.23 9.92 17.80
C ASP A 45 7.19 10.16 16.70
N ILE A 46 6.36 9.15 16.38
CA ILE A 46 5.18 9.26 15.53
C ILE A 46 3.98 8.62 16.23
N ASP A 47 2.80 9.22 16.06
CA ASP A 47 1.58 8.77 16.75
C ASP A 47 0.96 7.50 16.13
N ALA A 48 1.15 7.32 14.82
CA ALA A 48 0.59 6.20 14.06
C ALA A 48 1.44 5.88 12.83
N ALA A 49 1.31 4.65 12.33
CA ALA A 49 1.96 4.23 11.09
C ALA A 49 1.08 3.26 10.30
N LEU A 50 1.25 3.24 8.98
CA LEU A 50 0.64 2.23 8.13
C LEU A 50 1.33 0.89 8.35
N SER A 51 0.57 -0.17 8.55
CA SER A 51 1.10 -1.52 8.74
C SER A 51 1.41 -2.20 7.39
N GLY A 52 2.08 -3.35 7.44
CA GLY A 52 2.47 -4.13 6.26
C GLY A 52 3.90 -3.85 5.82
N ASN A 53 4.33 -4.58 4.79
CA ASN A 53 5.74 -4.57 4.37
C ASN A 53 6.20 -3.16 4.00
N ALA A 54 5.46 -2.45 3.15
CA ALA A 54 5.79 -1.08 2.73
C ALA A 54 5.63 -0.01 3.83
N GLY A 55 5.15 -0.39 5.02
CA GLY A 55 5.00 0.50 6.17
C GLY A 55 5.90 0.07 7.33
N THR A 56 5.32 -0.28 8.48
CA THR A 56 6.08 -0.72 9.67
C THR A 56 6.85 -2.04 9.53
N GLY A 57 6.85 -2.65 8.34
CA GLY A 57 7.46 -3.95 8.09
C GLY A 57 8.95 -3.95 7.86
N ARG A 58 9.63 -2.82 8.06
CA ARG A 58 11.09 -2.75 8.06
C ARG A 58 11.64 -2.50 9.46
N ALA A 59 12.81 -3.06 9.74
CA ALA A 59 13.65 -2.68 10.89
C ALA A 59 14.92 -1.99 10.38
N GLY A 60 15.27 -0.83 10.96
CA GLY A 60 16.42 -0.03 10.54
C GLY A 60 16.32 0.55 9.11
N ALA A 61 17.49 0.85 8.53
CA ALA A 61 17.62 1.57 7.26
C ALA A 61 17.01 0.83 6.04
N PRO A 62 16.61 1.55 4.96
CA PRO A 62 15.99 1.01 3.73
C PRO A 62 16.94 0.16 2.89
N ARG A 63 17.37 -1.00 3.40
CA ARG A 63 18.34 -1.87 2.72
C ARG A 63 17.85 -3.30 2.56
N ALA A 64 17.14 -3.83 3.55
CA ALA A 64 16.64 -5.21 3.58
C ALA A 64 15.57 -5.37 4.69
N GLY A 65 15.00 -6.57 4.83
CA GLY A 65 14.20 -6.93 5.99
C GLY A 65 12.73 -6.48 5.94
N TRP A 66 12.16 -6.36 4.74
CA TRP A 66 10.75 -6.05 4.51
C TRP A 66 9.84 -7.23 4.93
N SER A 67 9.62 -7.36 6.23
CA SER A 67 8.71 -8.32 6.84
C SER A 67 7.97 -7.64 7.99
N ALA A 68 6.69 -7.34 7.79
CA ALA A 68 5.83 -6.91 8.89
C ALA A 68 5.80 -7.96 10.02
N PRO A 69 6.14 -7.60 11.27
CA PRO A 69 5.95 -8.52 12.38
C PRO A 69 4.46 -8.86 12.49
N SER A 70 4.17 -10.09 12.91
CA SER A 70 2.82 -10.49 13.33
C SER A 70 2.31 -9.47 14.34
N GLN A 71 1.05 -9.03 14.21
CA GLN A 71 0.42 -8.20 15.22
C GLN A 71 0.54 -8.92 16.58
N SER A 72 0.79 -8.13 17.63
CA SER A 72 0.79 -8.47 19.07
C SER A 72 2.11 -8.88 19.77
N THR A 73 2.59 -7.95 20.59
CA THR A 73 2.97 -8.14 22.00
C THR A 73 2.03 -7.27 22.85
N GLU A 74 1.84 -7.54 24.14
CA GLU A 74 0.95 -6.75 25.03
C GLU A 74 1.24 -5.23 25.01
N ASP A 75 2.50 -4.85 24.81
CA ASP A 75 2.96 -3.45 24.69
C ASP A 75 3.27 -3.01 23.23
N GLY A 76 2.73 -3.73 22.23
CA GLY A 76 3.03 -3.49 20.81
C GLY A 76 2.05 -2.54 20.10
N PRO A 77 2.35 -2.13 18.85
CA PRO A 77 1.41 -1.36 18.05
C PRO A 77 0.11 -2.13 17.84
N TYR A 78 -1.01 -1.41 17.91
CA TYR A 78 -2.36 -1.95 17.78
C TYR A 78 -3.12 -1.20 16.67
N PRO A 79 -4.15 -1.83 16.06
CA PRO A 79 -5.00 -1.13 15.09
C PRO A 79 -5.72 0.04 15.76
N LEU A 80 -5.70 1.22 15.12
CA LEU A 80 -6.40 2.41 15.61
C LEU A 80 -7.90 2.16 15.84
N PHE A 81 -8.51 1.36 14.96
CA PHE A 81 -9.89 0.91 15.11
C PHE A 81 -9.94 -0.59 15.43
N PRO A 82 -10.60 -1.00 16.53
CA PRO A 82 -10.74 -2.41 16.89
C PRO A 82 -11.39 -3.25 15.78
N ASP A 83 -12.35 -2.66 15.06
CA ASP A 83 -13.14 -3.25 13.98
C ASP A 83 -12.68 -2.81 12.58
N HIS A 84 -11.39 -2.44 12.42
CA HIS A 84 -10.80 -1.95 11.17
C HIS A 84 -11.15 -2.78 9.92
N GLU A 85 -11.26 -4.10 10.02
CA GLU A 85 -11.63 -4.96 8.88
C GLU A 85 -13.08 -4.72 8.43
N VAL A 86 -14.00 -4.48 9.37
CA VAL A 86 -15.41 -4.18 9.09
C VAL A 86 -15.52 -2.78 8.50
N LEU A 87 -14.83 -1.80 9.09
CA LEU A 87 -14.82 -0.41 8.61
C LEU A 87 -14.24 -0.30 7.21
N ALA A 88 -13.15 -1.01 6.91
CA ALA A 88 -12.53 -1.02 5.59
C ALA A 88 -13.48 -1.58 4.52
N LEU A 89 -14.18 -2.68 4.83
CA LEU A 89 -15.16 -3.27 3.92
C LEU A 89 -16.38 -2.36 3.72
N ASP A 90 -16.96 -1.85 4.80
CA ASP A 90 -18.09 -0.91 4.75
C ASP A 90 -17.76 0.32 3.90
N TRP A 91 -16.60 0.93 4.12
CA TRP A 91 -16.14 2.09 3.36
C TRP A 91 -16.02 1.77 1.86
N HIS A 92 -15.44 0.62 1.52
CA HIS A 92 -15.36 0.18 0.13
C HIS A 92 -16.76 -0.02 -0.48
N LEU A 93 -17.67 -0.69 0.23
CA LEU A 93 -19.03 -0.94 -0.26
C LEU A 93 -19.82 0.36 -0.46
N ARG A 94 -19.65 1.36 0.43
CA ARG A 94 -20.32 2.67 0.32
C ARG A 94 -19.77 3.55 -0.79
N THR A 95 -18.47 3.50 -1.03
CA THR A 95 -17.79 4.45 -1.94
C THR A 95 -17.46 3.85 -3.30
N GLY A 96 -17.35 2.52 -3.40
CA GLY A 96 -16.79 1.82 -4.55
C GLY A 96 -15.29 2.05 -4.76
N ILE A 97 -14.62 2.77 -3.85
CA ILE A 97 -13.20 3.11 -3.99
C ILE A 97 -12.37 1.95 -3.44
N TYR A 98 -11.43 1.47 -4.25
CA TYR A 98 -10.36 0.59 -3.80
C TYR A 98 -9.05 1.41 -3.74
N PRO A 99 -8.27 1.38 -2.66
CA PRO A 99 -7.02 2.13 -2.61
C PRO A 99 -6.00 1.57 -3.62
N LEU A 100 -5.37 2.46 -4.39
CA LEU A 100 -4.25 2.11 -5.25
C LEU A 100 -3.03 1.76 -4.39
N HIS A 101 -2.42 0.60 -4.63
CA HIS A 101 -1.18 0.21 -3.96
C HIS A 101 0.05 0.49 -4.84
N SER A 102 0.05 -0.01 -6.08
CA SER A 102 1.18 0.09 -7.00
C SER A 102 0.77 0.74 -8.31
N VAL A 103 1.66 1.57 -8.87
CA VAL A 103 1.49 2.23 -10.17
C VAL A 103 2.73 1.99 -11.00
N ILE A 104 2.55 1.78 -12.30
CA ILE A 104 3.65 1.76 -13.28
C ILE A 104 3.73 3.14 -13.91
N ALA A 105 4.85 3.82 -13.71
CA ALA A 105 5.17 5.07 -14.39
C ALA A 105 6.08 4.81 -15.59
N VAL A 106 5.78 5.44 -16.73
CA VAL A 106 6.58 5.37 -17.95
C VAL A 106 7.09 6.77 -18.26
N ARG A 107 8.38 6.90 -18.60
CA ARG A 107 8.94 8.19 -19.02
C ARG A 107 8.28 8.67 -20.32
N SER A 108 7.92 9.94 -20.38
CA SER A 108 7.22 10.53 -21.52
C SER A 108 7.96 10.33 -22.84
N GLU A 109 9.29 10.48 -22.84
CA GLU A 109 10.15 10.25 -24.02
C GLU A 109 10.00 8.85 -24.64
N LEU A 110 9.69 7.84 -23.83
CA LEU A 110 9.49 6.47 -24.32
C LEU A 110 8.13 6.34 -25.02
N VAL A 111 7.12 7.02 -24.50
CA VAL A 111 5.77 7.06 -25.10
C VAL A 111 5.77 7.89 -26.38
N GLU A 112 6.56 8.96 -26.45
CA GLU A 112 6.75 9.74 -27.67
C GLU A 112 7.42 8.91 -28.78
N ARG A 113 8.40 8.08 -28.42
CA ARG A 113 9.09 7.18 -29.35
C ARG A 113 8.22 5.99 -29.79
N ASP A 114 7.41 5.46 -28.88
CA ASP A 114 6.46 4.38 -29.14
C ASP A 114 5.10 4.67 -28.46
N PRO A 115 4.17 5.31 -29.18
CA PRO A 115 2.84 5.62 -28.64
C PRO A 115 2.02 4.39 -28.24
N GLY A 116 2.38 3.19 -28.73
CA GLY A 116 1.71 1.93 -28.36
C GLY A 116 2.21 1.33 -27.05
N LEU A 117 3.34 1.80 -26.50
CA LEU A 117 3.99 1.22 -25.33
C LEU A 117 3.08 1.14 -24.09
N PRO A 118 2.32 2.19 -23.69
CA PRO A 118 1.45 2.09 -22.52
C PRO A 118 0.37 1.02 -22.69
N THR A 119 -0.22 0.90 -23.88
CA THR A 119 -1.24 -0.11 -24.18
C THR A 119 -0.64 -1.51 -24.16
N ALA A 120 0.56 -1.69 -24.72
CA ALA A 120 1.25 -2.98 -24.71
C ALA A 120 1.60 -3.43 -23.28
N LEU A 121 2.10 -2.51 -22.44
CA LEU A 121 2.39 -2.78 -21.04
C LEU A 121 1.11 -3.17 -20.29
N TYR A 122 0.05 -2.37 -20.41
CA TYR A 122 -1.23 -2.68 -19.78
C TYR A 122 -1.77 -4.05 -20.20
N ALA A 123 -1.74 -4.36 -21.50
CA ALA A 123 -2.20 -5.64 -22.01
C ALA A 123 -1.39 -6.82 -21.46
N ALA A 124 -0.07 -6.65 -21.31
CA ALA A 124 0.80 -7.68 -20.75
C ALA A 124 0.49 -7.98 -19.27
N PHE A 125 0.31 -6.95 -18.44
CA PHE A 125 -0.04 -7.13 -17.03
C PHE A 125 -1.46 -7.67 -16.84
N ALA A 126 -2.42 -7.15 -17.61
CA ALA A 126 -3.78 -7.68 -17.60
C ALA A 126 -3.81 -9.17 -17.98
N GLU A 127 -3.04 -9.56 -18.98
CA GLU A 127 -2.89 -10.97 -19.36
C GLU A 127 -2.23 -11.81 -18.26
N SER A 128 -1.15 -11.31 -17.64
CA SER A 128 -0.48 -12.00 -16.55
C SER A 128 -1.44 -12.24 -15.38
N LYS A 129 -2.24 -11.24 -15.04
CA LYS A 129 -3.25 -11.35 -13.99
C LYS A 129 -4.36 -12.33 -14.36
N ARG A 130 -4.87 -12.31 -15.61
CA ARG A 130 -5.85 -13.29 -16.08
C ARG A 130 -5.34 -14.73 -15.91
N ARG A 131 -4.07 -14.98 -16.23
CA ARG A 131 -3.44 -16.30 -16.03
C ARG A 131 -3.35 -16.68 -14.56
N GLN A 132 -2.99 -15.73 -13.69
CA GLN A 132 -2.95 -15.96 -12.25
C GLN A 132 -4.34 -16.34 -11.71
N VAL A 133 -5.38 -15.57 -12.06
CA VAL A 133 -6.76 -15.84 -11.63
C VAL A 133 -7.27 -17.18 -12.18
N ALA A 134 -6.92 -17.53 -13.42
CA ALA A 134 -7.28 -18.83 -13.98
C ALA A 134 -6.59 -20.01 -13.27
N ALA A 135 -5.36 -19.81 -12.78
CA ALA A 135 -4.59 -20.82 -12.07
C ALA A 135 -4.96 -20.93 -10.57
N ASP A 136 -5.31 -19.82 -9.93
CA ASP A 136 -5.69 -19.73 -8.51
C ASP A 136 -6.91 -18.80 -8.32
N PRO A 137 -8.13 -19.25 -8.70
CA PRO A 137 -9.33 -18.42 -8.65
C PRO A 137 -9.70 -17.93 -7.24
N GLU A 138 -9.32 -18.70 -6.23
CA GLU A 138 -9.59 -18.43 -4.82
C GLU A 138 -8.52 -17.56 -4.15
N TRP A 139 -7.46 -17.18 -4.90
CA TRP A 139 -6.31 -16.45 -4.39
C TRP A 139 -5.69 -17.14 -3.15
N SER A 140 -5.63 -18.46 -3.18
CA SER A 140 -5.18 -19.31 -2.08
C SER A 140 -3.72 -19.06 -1.69
N ALA A 141 -2.88 -18.65 -2.64
CA ALA A 141 -1.49 -18.27 -2.37
C ALA A 141 -1.36 -16.94 -1.60
N LEU A 142 -2.41 -16.10 -1.62
CA LEU A 142 -2.45 -14.78 -0.98
C LEU A 142 -3.71 -14.69 -0.09
N PRO A 143 -3.69 -15.26 1.13
CA PRO A 143 -4.88 -15.39 1.98
C PRO A 143 -5.66 -14.09 2.21
N ARG A 144 -4.98 -12.94 2.28
CA ARG A 144 -5.61 -11.61 2.39
C ARG A 144 -6.50 -11.31 1.18
N LEU A 145 -5.99 -11.55 -0.03
CA LEU A 145 -6.75 -11.34 -1.27
C LEU A 145 -7.86 -12.36 -1.42
N GLY A 146 -7.64 -13.62 -1.03
CA GLY A 146 -8.72 -14.63 -1.02
C GLY A 146 -9.86 -14.28 -0.06
N LYS A 147 -9.54 -13.78 1.14
CA LYS A 147 -10.56 -13.24 2.07
C LYS A 147 -11.33 -12.10 1.43
N GLN A 148 -10.63 -11.16 0.82
CA GLN A 148 -11.24 -10.01 0.18
C GLN A 148 -12.11 -10.40 -1.02
N ALA A 149 -11.66 -11.34 -1.85
CA ALA A 149 -12.42 -11.85 -2.99
C ALA A 149 -13.77 -12.44 -2.54
N ARG A 150 -13.77 -13.21 -1.44
CA ARG A 150 -14.99 -13.75 -0.83
C ARG A 150 -15.91 -12.67 -0.27
N GLN A 151 -15.36 -11.62 0.34
CA GLN A 151 -16.15 -10.51 0.87
C GLN A 151 -16.81 -9.68 -0.24
N LEU A 152 -16.14 -9.51 -1.37
CA LEU A 152 -16.61 -8.71 -2.51
C LEU A 152 -17.42 -9.51 -3.52
N GLY A 153 -17.27 -10.84 -3.55
CA GLY A 153 -17.84 -11.70 -4.59
C GLY A 153 -17.28 -11.41 -5.99
N ALA A 154 -16.08 -10.82 -6.07
CA ALA A 154 -15.49 -10.31 -7.29
C ALA A 154 -13.95 -10.34 -7.23
N ASP A 155 -13.29 -9.89 -8.30
CA ASP A 155 -11.85 -9.72 -8.36
C ASP A 155 -11.36 -8.80 -7.21
N PRO A 156 -10.49 -9.28 -6.30
CA PRO A 156 -10.04 -8.50 -5.16
C PRO A 156 -9.05 -7.39 -5.55
N ILE A 157 -8.56 -7.35 -6.78
CA ILE A 157 -7.74 -6.26 -7.28
C ILE A 157 -8.44 -5.73 -8.53
N PRO A 158 -9.34 -4.74 -8.47
CA PRO A 158 -10.13 -4.36 -9.65
C PRO A 158 -9.32 -3.68 -10.78
N TYR A 159 -8.00 -3.54 -10.61
CA TYR A 159 -7.10 -2.94 -11.59
C TYR A 159 -6.46 -4.01 -12.48
N GLY A 160 -6.18 -3.68 -13.74
CA GLY A 160 -5.54 -4.58 -14.71
C GLY A 160 -4.05 -4.85 -14.45
N LEU A 161 -3.61 -4.73 -13.19
CA LEU A 161 -2.24 -4.92 -12.71
C LEU A 161 -2.22 -5.94 -11.57
#